data_AF-A0A960M8H6-F1
#
_entry.id   AF-A0A960M8H6-F1
#
_cell.length_a   1.000
_cell.length_b   1.000
_cell.length_c   1.000
_cell.angle_alpha   90.00
_cell.angle_beta   90.00
_cell.angle_gamma   90.00
#
_symmetry.space_group_name_H-M   'P 1'
#
loop_
_entity.id
_entity.type
_entity.pdbx_description
1 polymer ?
#
loop_
_entity_poly.entity_id
_entity_poly.type
_entity_poly.pdbx_seq_one_letter_code
_entity_poly.pdbx_strand_id
1 'polypeptide(L)'
;MAEPVNKSIQFHSFQELQTELSQLDSEWRYGVLETQEGSNTIYLYKSREQAKQDHNLSTNIHTVEEIKNKFLPKIPSRSKKPPINQELNTPLAQATRKNRFRQLSLIKNLPRNIQNHIREFSNELDSLEKRFKNEKQEKIVQEFEGLKDRYKGFDPMFLQYAITLTNEENIRFLFEKTRTIFINKHLYYNEIHEFIENHKKAIVKAFGKKLSEEILGSIKFSISLNNIKDETVALSERDYFIEDEGGETHNFGKSPAFIYFHDNENVLLKIVYKPRKAQCERVVIETCKKINRLGESSKSHPVNLPEYKIINFPETSLEVSLWEYVDGSDIKGKNNPNTKKPCYSAGDYVRGNLTYITSSIEILNKDLMDLDNEESSKENGDKREELTNKIEEKKEELKRFEEASATLNRLDAILRKMEISDLNHENVKTKIVDGKIIFIPIDMENRQKNQATQLEGDPAKVNLTEEENKILRESIEVLDQQSFRYLPASSQDIADVSIFYGLIESLIGLIETALSEDEISMTMEYNNFKINTLIYLLNNDVLYFTEYQNCIYYGIERNDPSSLVGKRTMT
;
A
#
# COMPACT_ATOMS: atom_id res chain seq x y z
N MET A 1 43.51 -4.76 -32.24
CA MET A 1 42.42 -4.93 -31.25
C MET A 1 41.42 -3.82 -31.52
N ALA A 2 40.23 -4.15 -32.01
CA ALA A 2 39.19 -3.15 -32.24
C ALA A 2 38.69 -2.64 -30.88
N GLU A 3 38.58 -1.32 -30.72
CA GLU A 3 37.90 -0.73 -29.57
C GLU A 3 36.47 -1.29 -29.48
N PRO A 4 35.92 -1.56 -28.28
CA PRO A 4 34.52 -1.93 -28.18
C PRO A 4 33.67 -0.74 -28.65
N VAL A 5 32.95 -0.94 -29.76
CA VAL A 5 32.27 0.12 -30.55
C VAL A 5 30.85 0.43 -30.00
N ASN A 6 30.59 0.20 -28.71
CA ASN A 6 29.30 0.53 -28.07
C ASN A 6 29.49 1.31 -26.75
N LYS A 7 28.57 2.24 -26.49
CA LYS A 7 28.45 2.93 -25.19
C LYS A 7 27.28 2.31 -24.44
N SER A 8 27.48 1.92 -23.19
CA SER A 8 26.37 1.54 -22.30
C SER A 8 26.05 2.68 -21.33
N ILE A 9 24.76 2.90 -21.08
CA ILE A 9 24.27 3.78 -20.02
C ILE A 9 23.54 2.91 -19.02
N GLN A 10 24.12 2.73 -17.84
CA GLN A 10 23.42 2.16 -16.68
C GLN A 10 22.76 3.28 -15.91
N PHE A 11 21.50 3.09 -15.53
CA PHE A 11 20.76 4.08 -14.76
C PHE A 11 19.86 3.41 -13.73
N HIS A 12 19.78 4.06 -12.57
CA HIS A 12 18.95 3.64 -11.43
C HIS A 12 17.74 4.57 -11.26
N SER A 13 17.73 5.71 -11.95
CA SER A 13 16.59 6.62 -12.01
C SER A 13 16.41 7.22 -13.40
N PHE A 14 15.19 7.66 -13.72
CA PHE A 14 14.91 8.35 -14.99
C PHE A 14 15.70 9.65 -15.13
N GLN A 15 16.05 10.32 -14.03
CA GLN A 15 16.78 11.59 -14.07
C GLN A 15 18.26 11.41 -14.47
N GLU A 16 18.89 10.32 -14.00
CA GLU A 16 20.22 9.90 -14.46
C GLU A 16 20.21 9.61 -15.96
N LEU A 17 19.20 8.86 -16.43
CA LEU A 17 19.04 8.55 -17.85
C LEU A 17 18.90 9.83 -18.70
N GLN A 18 18.08 10.79 -18.26
CA GLN A 18 17.89 12.05 -19.02
C GLN A 18 19.19 12.85 -19.14
N THR A 19 19.97 12.91 -18.07
CA THR A 19 21.26 13.61 -18.06
C THR A 19 22.23 12.92 -19.02
N GLU A 20 22.35 11.60 -18.96
CA GLU A 20 23.21 10.81 -19.85
C GLU A 20 22.79 10.92 -21.32
N LEU A 21 21.49 10.80 -21.63
CA LEU A 21 20.98 10.94 -23.00
C LEU A 21 21.16 12.36 -23.57
N SER A 22 21.13 13.39 -22.73
CA SER A 22 21.34 14.78 -23.15
C SER A 22 22.79 15.09 -23.52
N GLN A 23 23.74 14.33 -22.98
CA GLN A 23 25.17 14.46 -23.24
C GLN A 23 25.65 13.58 -24.41
N LEU A 24 24.77 12.77 -25.00
CA LEU A 24 25.13 11.95 -26.16
C LEU A 24 25.35 12.79 -27.41
N ASP A 25 26.52 12.59 -28.03
CA ASP A 25 26.79 13.09 -29.36
C ASP A 25 25.89 12.42 -30.41
N SER A 26 25.63 13.15 -31.49
CA SER A 26 24.86 12.81 -32.68
C SER A 26 25.32 11.55 -33.43
N GLU A 27 26.48 11.00 -33.10
CA GLU A 27 26.98 9.76 -33.68
C GLU A 27 26.24 8.51 -33.19
N TRP A 28 25.60 8.55 -32.02
CA TRP A 28 24.81 7.44 -31.48
C TRP A 28 23.40 7.48 -32.06
N ARG A 29 23.06 6.49 -32.88
CA ARG A 29 21.83 6.50 -33.68
C ARG A 29 20.81 5.46 -33.24
N TYR A 30 21.25 4.39 -32.62
CA TYR A 30 20.39 3.28 -32.19
C TYR A 30 20.68 2.89 -30.75
N GLY A 31 19.71 2.31 -30.07
CA GLY A 31 19.92 1.70 -28.77
C GLY A 31 19.02 0.51 -28.48
N VAL A 32 19.51 -0.36 -27.60
CA VAL A 32 18.81 -1.54 -27.08
C VAL A 32 18.69 -1.36 -25.58
N LEU A 33 17.46 -1.42 -25.06
CA LEU A 33 17.19 -1.34 -23.62
C LEU A 33 17.12 -2.77 -23.06
N GLU A 34 17.96 -3.06 -22.08
CA GLU A 34 17.90 -4.30 -21.30
C GLU A 34 17.57 -3.97 -19.85
N THR A 35 16.51 -4.61 -19.34
CA THR A 35 16.06 -4.58 -17.96
C THR A 35 16.57 -5.82 -17.23
N GLN A 36 17.38 -5.64 -16.19
CA GLN A 36 17.73 -6.70 -15.24
C GLN A 36 17.32 -6.26 -13.83
N GLU A 37 16.99 -7.19 -12.93
CA GLU A 37 16.47 -6.89 -11.59
C GLU A 37 17.22 -5.74 -10.89
N GLY A 38 16.58 -4.57 -10.80
CA GLY A 38 17.12 -3.37 -10.14
C GLY A 38 18.05 -2.48 -10.98
N SER A 39 18.32 -2.79 -12.25
CA SER A 39 19.12 -1.92 -13.13
C SER A 39 18.64 -1.95 -14.58
N ASN A 40 18.59 -0.77 -15.19
CA ASN A 40 18.29 -0.61 -16.60
C ASN A 40 19.59 -0.24 -17.34
N THR A 41 19.87 -0.92 -18.45
CA THR A 41 21.02 -0.61 -19.30
C THR A 41 20.55 -0.29 -20.72
N ILE A 42 20.99 0.84 -21.27
CA ILE A 42 20.86 1.13 -22.70
C ILE A 42 22.20 0.93 -23.38
N TYR A 43 22.26 -0.01 -24.31
CA TYR A 43 23.39 -0.19 -25.21
C TYR A 43 23.19 0.66 -26.45
N LEU A 44 24.13 1.56 -26.75
CA LEU A 44 24.06 2.51 -27.85
C LEU A 44 24.97 2.09 -29.00
N TYR A 45 24.49 2.31 -30.21
CA TYR A 45 25.11 1.89 -31.46
C TYR A 45 25.12 3.01 -32.49
N LYS A 46 26.19 3.06 -33.30
CA LYS A 46 26.31 4.01 -34.42
C LYS A 46 25.55 3.55 -35.66
N SER A 47 25.36 2.24 -35.83
CA SER A 47 24.58 1.64 -36.93
C SER A 47 23.60 0.57 -36.42
N ARG A 48 22.54 0.32 -37.20
CA ARG A 48 21.51 -0.66 -36.85
C ARG A 48 22.01 -2.09 -37.07
N GLU A 49 22.85 -2.27 -38.08
CA GLU A 49 23.47 -3.54 -38.44
C GLU A 49 24.36 -4.04 -37.31
N GLN A 50 25.08 -3.13 -36.64
CA GLN A 50 25.89 -3.47 -35.47
C GLN A 50 25.02 -3.85 -34.27
N ALA A 51 23.97 -3.09 -33.99
CA ALA A 51 23.02 -3.43 -32.93
C ALA A 51 22.41 -4.84 -33.13
N LYS A 52 22.10 -5.22 -34.37
CA LYS A 52 21.59 -6.56 -34.74
C LYS A 52 22.64 -7.67 -34.62
N GLN A 53 23.92 -7.35 -34.78
CA GLN A 53 25.01 -8.33 -34.61
C GLN A 53 25.26 -8.61 -33.13
N ASP A 54 25.20 -7.58 -32.30
CA ASP A 54 25.54 -7.68 -30.87
C ASP A 54 24.34 -8.13 -30.01
N HIS A 55 23.11 -7.78 -30.40
CA HIS A 55 21.88 -8.24 -29.77
C HIS A 55 21.03 -8.94 -30.84
N ASN A 56 20.77 -10.24 -30.64
CA ASN A 56 20.02 -11.12 -31.57
C ASN A 56 18.82 -10.42 -32.25
N LEU A 57 18.54 -10.79 -33.51
CA LEU A 57 17.51 -10.21 -34.40
C LEU A 57 16.09 -10.06 -33.82
N SER A 58 15.79 -10.67 -32.68
CA SER A 58 14.51 -10.58 -31.96
C SER A 58 14.41 -9.42 -30.96
N THR A 59 15.47 -8.61 -30.76
CA THR A 59 15.46 -7.48 -29.83
C THR A 59 14.89 -6.21 -30.46
N ASN A 60 14.08 -5.47 -29.69
CA ASN A 60 13.50 -4.19 -30.08
C ASN A 60 14.59 -3.10 -30.16
N ILE A 61 15.24 -2.97 -31.32
CA ILE A 61 16.21 -1.90 -31.59
C ILE A 61 15.46 -0.61 -31.89
N HIS A 62 15.64 0.40 -31.03
CA HIS A 62 15.09 1.73 -31.20
C HIS A 62 16.16 2.68 -31.73
N THR A 63 15.78 3.74 -32.43
CA THR A 63 16.67 4.88 -32.66
C THR A 63 16.90 5.62 -31.34
N VAL A 64 18.05 6.29 -31.18
CA VAL A 64 18.30 7.15 -30.02
C VAL A 64 17.24 8.24 -29.92
N GLU A 65 16.72 8.71 -31.05
CA GLU A 65 15.62 9.67 -31.07
C GLU A 65 14.29 9.06 -30.59
N GLU A 66 13.98 7.80 -30.91
CA GLU A 66 12.83 7.10 -30.34
C GLU A 66 12.98 6.85 -28.84
N ILE A 67 14.18 6.47 -28.38
CA ILE A 67 14.50 6.36 -26.95
C ILE A 67 14.33 7.72 -26.27
N LYS A 68 14.89 8.78 -26.85
CA LYS A 68 14.72 10.15 -26.36
C LYS A 68 13.25 10.55 -26.36
N ASN A 69 12.46 10.27 -27.39
CA ASN A 69 11.03 10.62 -27.41
C ASN A 69 10.19 9.78 -26.44
N LYS A 70 10.65 8.57 -26.10
CA LYS A 70 10.00 7.69 -25.10
C LYS A 70 10.32 8.12 -23.66
N PHE A 71 11.52 8.67 -23.40
CA PHE A 71 12.01 8.95 -22.04
C PHE A 71 12.29 10.42 -21.71
N LEU A 72 12.41 11.30 -22.72
CA LEU A 72 12.47 12.75 -22.57
C LEU A 72 11.11 13.32 -22.99
N PRO A 73 10.39 14.02 -22.11
CA PRO A 73 9.17 14.70 -22.50
C PRO A 73 9.50 15.69 -23.62
N LYS A 74 8.76 15.63 -24.73
CA LYS A 74 8.86 16.65 -25.79
C LYS A 74 8.63 18.01 -25.12
N ILE A 75 9.68 18.81 -24.99
CA ILE A 75 9.53 20.24 -24.72
C ILE A 75 8.77 20.78 -25.94
N PRO A 76 7.52 21.26 -25.79
CA PRO A 76 6.86 21.90 -26.91
C PRO A 76 7.78 23.03 -27.37
N SER A 77 8.22 22.99 -28.63
CA SER A 77 8.82 24.17 -29.24
C SER A 77 7.91 25.34 -28.92
N ARG A 78 8.49 26.49 -28.52
CA ARG A 78 7.78 27.73 -28.13
C ARG A 78 6.74 28.10 -29.18
N SER A 79 5.60 27.42 -29.14
CA SER A 79 4.43 27.68 -29.95
C SER A 79 3.68 28.75 -29.19
N LYS A 80 3.15 29.70 -29.96
CA LYS A 80 2.36 30.81 -29.44
C LYS A 80 1.35 30.25 -28.44
N LYS A 81 1.27 30.88 -27.26
CA LYS A 81 0.28 30.56 -26.22
C LYS A 81 -1.03 30.14 -26.89
N PRO A 82 -1.54 28.92 -26.64
CA PRO A 82 -2.82 28.53 -27.18
C PRO A 82 -3.85 29.60 -26.76
N PRO A 83 -4.79 29.98 -27.63
CA PRO A 83 -5.86 30.89 -27.27
C PRO A 83 -6.52 30.43 -25.95
N ILE A 84 -6.92 31.36 -25.08
CA ILE A 84 -7.46 31.12 -23.73
C ILE A 84 -8.57 30.03 -23.70
N ASN A 85 -9.32 29.87 -24.80
CA ASN A 85 -10.36 28.84 -24.93
C ASN A 85 -9.82 27.41 -25.17
N GLN A 86 -8.57 27.24 -25.63
CA GLN A 86 -7.91 25.94 -25.78
C GLN A 86 -7.26 25.45 -24.47
N GLU A 87 -6.80 26.36 -23.59
CA GLU A 87 -6.29 25.98 -22.25
C GLU A 87 -7.39 25.32 -21.38
N LEU A 88 -8.66 25.60 -21.66
CA LEU A 88 -9.81 25.01 -20.96
C LEU A 88 -10.09 23.55 -21.35
N ASN A 89 -9.44 23.03 -22.41
CA ASN A 89 -9.72 21.70 -22.96
C ASN A 89 -8.61 20.67 -22.70
N THR A 90 -7.53 20.99 -21.96
CA THR A 90 -6.51 19.99 -21.64
C THR A 90 -7.05 18.94 -20.66
N PRO A 91 -6.57 17.68 -20.70
CA PRO A 91 -6.98 16.65 -19.74
C PRO A 91 -6.80 17.08 -18.28
N LEU A 92 -5.70 17.77 -17.96
CA LEU A 92 -5.46 18.32 -16.62
C LEU A 92 -6.51 19.36 -16.23
N ALA A 93 -6.82 20.33 -17.11
CA ALA A 93 -7.84 21.33 -16.81
C ALA A 93 -9.23 20.70 -16.60
N GLN A 94 -9.58 19.68 -17.39
CA GLN A 94 -10.83 18.94 -17.24
C GLN A 94 -10.87 18.15 -15.93
N ALA A 95 -9.79 17.43 -15.58
CA ALA A 95 -9.64 16.70 -14.32
C ALA A 95 -9.76 17.63 -13.11
N THR A 96 -9.01 18.74 -13.10
CA THR A 96 -9.06 19.78 -12.07
C THR A 96 -10.48 20.34 -11.91
N ARG A 97 -11.17 20.66 -13.01
CA ARG A 97 -12.53 21.20 -12.97
C ARG A 97 -13.52 20.17 -12.38
N LYS A 98 -13.46 18.92 -12.83
CA LYS A 98 -14.31 17.83 -12.34
C LYS A 98 -14.08 17.61 -10.83
N ASN A 99 -12.81 17.59 -10.39
CA ASN A 99 -12.46 17.41 -8.99
C ASN A 99 -12.91 18.59 -8.11
N ARG A 100 -12.63 19.82 -8.54
CA ARG A 100 -13.06 21.04 -7.81
C ARG A 100 -14.57 21.14 -7.70
N PHE A 101 -15.31 20.82 -8.77
CA PHE A 101 -16.77 20.83 -8.74
C PHE A 101 -17.32 19.87 -7.66
N ARG A 102 -16.77 18.66 -7.59
CA ARG A 102 -17.09 17.68 -6.53
C ARG A 102 -16.77 18.26 -5.14
N GLN A 103 -15.56 18.77 -4.92
CA GLN A 103 -15.15 19.30 -3.63
C GLN A 103 -15.98 20.50 -3.17
N LEU A 104 -16.31 21.44 -4.06
CA LEU A 104 -17.11 22.62 -3.74
C LEU A 104 -18.51 22.27 -3.23
N SER A 105 -19.09 21.18 -3.73
CA SER A 105 -20.38 20.70 -3.23
C SER A 105 -20.29 20.19 -1.79
N LEU A 106 -19.18 19.54 -1.44
CA LEU A 106 -18.93 18.94 -0.13
C LEU A 106 -18.49 19.99 0.91
N ILE A 107 -17.66 20.96 0.51
CA ILE A 107 -17.17 22.03 1.40
C ILE A 107 -18.33 22.83 1.98
N LYS A 108 -19.42 23.02 1.24
CA LYS A 108 -20.61 23.76 1.71
C LYS A 108 -21.25 23.14 2.97
N ASN A 109 -21.04 21.85 3.20
CA ASN A 109 -21.59 21.14 4.35
C ASN A 109 -20.67 21.19 5.57
N LEU A 110 -19.43 21.69 5.44
CA LEU A 110 -18.49 21.79 6.55
C LEU A 110 -18.83 22.92 7.53
N PRO A 111 -18.37 22.86 8.79
CA PRO A 111 -18.37 23.98 9.71
C PRO A 111 -17.73 25.26 9.12
N ARG A 112 -18.29 26.45 9.43
CA ARG A 112 -17.85 27.74 8.83
C ARG A 112 -16.37 28.05 9.06
N ASN A 113 -15.83 27.69 10.22
CA ASN A 113 -14.41 27.85 10.53
C ASN A 113 -13.54 27.02 9.58
N ILE A 114 -13.93 25.77 9.29
CA ILE A 114 -13.20 24.91 8.33
C ILE A 114 -13.35 25.45 6.90
N GLN A 115 -14.54 25.91 6.51
CA GLN A 115 -14.74 26.54 5.19
C GLN A 115 -13.84 27.77 4.99
N ASN A 116 -13.72 28.63 6.01
CA ASN A 116 -12.86 29.79 5.96
C ASN A 116 -11.37 29.39 5.89
N HIS A 117 -10.97 28.40 6.69
CA HIS A 117 -9.60 27.86 6.67
C HIS A 117 -9.21 27.31 5.29
N ILE A 118 -10.09 26.52 4.65
CA ILE A 118 -9.90 26.03 3.27
C ILE A 118 -9.80 27.18 2.27
N ARG A 119 -10.62 28.22 2.43
CA ARG A 119 -10.63 29.38 1.55
C ARG A 119 -9.33 30.19 1.68
N GLU A 120 -8.86 30.43 2.89
CA GLU A 120 -7.61 31.14 3.19
C GLU A 120 -6.41 30.40 2.56
N PHE A 121 -6.29 29.09 2.82
CA PHE A 121 -5.27 28.25 2.20
C PHE A 121 -5.32 28.30 0.67
N SER A 122 -6.51 28.16 0.08
CA SER A 122 -6.68 28.19 -1.38
C SER A 122 -6.26 29.53 -1.98
N ASN A 123 -6.57 30.64 -1.31
CA ASN A 123 -6.20 31.99 -1.76
C ASN A 123 -4.67 32.22 -1.67
N GLU A 124 -4.03 31.75 -0.60
CA GLU A 124 -2.57 31.81 -0.45
C GLU A 124 -1.87 30.99 -1.54
N LEU A 125 -2.38 29.78 -1.81
CA LEU A 125 -1.86 28.90 -2.83
C LEU A 125 -2.04 29.47 -4.25
N ASP A 126 -3.20 30.06 -4.56
CA ASP A 126 -3.44 30.79 -5.81
C ASP A 126 -2.49 31.99 -6.00
N SER A 127 -2.18 32.69 -4.89
CA SER A 127 -1.23 33.80 -4.89
C SER A 127 0.20 33.33 -5.18
N LEU A 128 0.60 32.20 -4.59
CA LEU A 128 1.90 31.58 -4.85
C LEU A 128 2.01 31.08 -6.28
N GLU A 129 0.99 30.41 -6.82
CA GLU A 129 0.97 29.91 -8.20
C GLU A 129 1.17 31.04 -9.22
N LYS A 130 0.51 32.20 -9.00
CA LYS A 130 0.67 33.39 -9.86
C LYS A 130 2.07 33.98 -9.80
N ARG A 131 2.68 34.00 -8.61
CA ARG A 131 4.03 34.54 -8.40
C ARG A 131 5.13 33.59 -8.86
N PHE A 132 4.86 32.28 -8.88
CA PHE A 132 5.80 31.25 -9.35
C PHE A 132 6.36 31.55 -10.74
N LYS A 133 5.57 32.17 -11.62
CA LYS A 133 5.99 32.52 -12.98
C LYS A 133 6.97 33.70 -13.05
N ASN A 134 7.04 34.53 -12.03
CA ASN A 134 7.68 35.86 -12.09
C ASN A 134 8.75 36.08 -11.01
N GLU A 135 8.81 35.26 -9.97
CA GLU A 135 9.74 35.43 -8.85
C GLU A 135 10.84 34.37 -8.83
N LYS A 136 11.95 34.67 -8.12
CA LYS A 136 13.01 33.70 -7.88
C LYS A 136 12.46 32.52 -7.09
N GLN A 137 12.69 31.31 -7.60
CA GLN A 137 12.17 30.06 -7.03
C GLN A 137 12.47 29.94 -5.53
N GLU A 138 13.70 30.26 -5.08
CA GLU A 138 14.14 30.20 -3.67
C GLU A 138 13.22 30.95 -2.69
N LYS A 139 12.73 32.15 -3.07
CA LYS A 139 11.85 32.95 -2.20
C LYS A 139 10.47 32.29 -2.05
N ILE A 140 10.00 31.68 -3.12
CA ILE A 140 8.74 30.94 -3.12
C ILE A 140 8.85 29.70 -2.22
N VAL A 141 9.99 29.01 -2.20
CA VAL A 141 10.26 27.88 -1.28
C VAL A 141 10.13 28.29 0.17
N GLN A 142 10.73 29.42 0.56
CA GLN A 142 10.67 29.90 1.94
C GLN A 142 9.24 30.24 2.37
N GLU A 143 8.47 30.86 1.48
CA GLU A 143 7.05 31.13 1.73
C GLU A 143 6.21 29.83 1.81
N PHE A 144 6.62 28.78 1.10
CA PHE A 144 6.02 27.44 1.18
C PHE A 144 6.30 26.73 2.50
N GLU A 145 7.53 26.74 2.99
CA GLU A 145 7.82 26.19 4.32
C GLU A 145 7.02 26.96 5.39
N GLY A 146 6.84 28.27 5.21
CA GLY A 146 5.94 29.06 6.05
C GLY A 146 4.46 28.64 5.98
N LEU A 147 3.99 28.04 4.88
CA LEU A 147 2.65 27.44 4.81
C LEU A 147 2.56 26.16 5.63
N LYS A 148 3.61 25.33 5.65
CA LYS A 148 3.66 24.10 6.45
C LYS A 148 3.47 24.39 7.94
N ASP A 149 4.12 25.43 8.43
CA ASP A 149 4.02 25.84 9.83
C ASP A 149 2.62 26.40 10.16
N ARG A 150 1.98 27.10 9.22
CA ARG A 150 0.63 27.68 9.40
C ARG A 150 -0.49 26.66 9.26
N TYR A 151 -0.33 25.69 8.37
CA TYR A 151 -1.35 24.73 7.97
C TYR A 151 -0.87 23.32 8.32
N LYS A 152 -1.08 22.91 9.58
CA LYS A 152 -0.71 21.56 10.05
C LYS A 152 -1.33 20.47 9.17
N GLY A 153 -0.52 19.45 8.85
CA GLY A 153 -0.94 18.35 7.99
C GLY A 153 -0.80 18.61 6.49
N PHE A 154 -0.13 19.71 6.10
CA PHE A 154 0.41 19.95 4.77
C PHE A 154 1.79 19.28 4.63
N ASP A 155 1.97 18.47 3.58
CA ASP A 155 3.26 17.93 3.21
C ASP A 155 3.85 18.73 2.03
N PRO A 156 4.95 19.49 2.23
CA PRO A 156 5.57 20.28 1.16
C PRO A 156 6.29 19.42 0.12
N MET A 157 6.45 18.10 0.31
CA MET A 157 7.34 17.27 -0.52
C MET A 157 7.03 17.43 -2.02
N PHE A 158 5.75 17.43 -2.39
CA PHE A 158 5.31 17.61 -3.78
C PHE A 158 5.73 18.97 -4.37
N LEU A 159 5.74 20.02 -3.57
CA LEU A 159 6.11 21.36 -4.02
C LEU A 159 7.62 21.59 -4.00
N GLN A 160 8.38 20.84 -3.20
CA GLN A 160 9.84 20.80 -3.32
C GLN A 160 10.26 20.24 -4.68
N TYR A 161 9.54 19.25 -5.21
CA TYR A 161 9.72 18.80 -6.60
C TYR A 161 9.32 19.86 -7.64
N ALA A 162 8.32 20.71 -7.37
CA ALA A 162 7.94 21.77 -8.31
C ALA A 162 9.09 22.76 -8.60
N ILE A 163 10.03 22.92 -7.66
CA ILE A 163 11.18 23.82 -7.77
C ILE A 163 12.19 23.30 -8.80
N THR A 164 12.38 21.99 -8.89
CA THR A 164 13.31 21.37 -9.84
C THR A 164 12.72 21.28 -11.25
N LEU A 165 11.42 21.57 -11.39
CA LEU A 165 10.69 21.47 -12.65
C LEU A 165 10.64 22.81 -13.40
N THR A 166 10.86 22.74 -14.71
CA THR A 166 10.75 23.89 -15.62
C THR A 166 9.45 23.88 -16.43
N ASN A 167 8.64 22.82 -16.30
CA ASN A 167 7.39 22.64 -17.04
C ASN A 167 6.19 23.22 -16.25
N GLU A 168 5.53 24.21 -16.86
CA GLU A 168 4.36 24.91 -16.31
C GLU A 168 3.18 23.97 -15.98
N GLU A 169 2.94 22.92 -16.76
CA GLU A 169 1.87 21.95 -16.50
C GLU A 169 2.17 21.09 -15.27
N ASN A 170 3.43 20.68 -15.07
CA ASN A 170 3.83 19.93 -13.88
C ASN A 170 3.66 20.80 -12.62
N ILE A 171 4.10 22.06 -12.69
CA ILE A 171 3.94 23.02 -11.58
C ILE A 171 2.45 23.15 -11.25
N ARG A 172 1.62 23.46 -12.24
CA ARG A 172 0.16 23.59 -12.05
C ARG A 172 -0.46 22.32 -11.46
N PHE A 173 -0.06 21.14 -11.94
CA PHE A 173 -0.51 19.86 -11.39
C PHE A 173 -0.16 19.73 -9.90
N LEU A 174 1.06 20.09 -9.49
CA LEU A 174 1.50 19.99 -8.09
C LEU A 174 0.77 20.98 -7.17
N PHE A 175 0.49 22.20 -7.64
CA PHE A 175 -0.36 23.15 -6.94
C PHE A 175 -1.80 22.62 -6.78
N GLU A 176 -2.40 22.05 -7.84
CA GLU A 176 -3.74 21.45 -7.76
C GLU A 176 -3.78 20.22 -6.86
N LYS A 177 -2.76 19.35 -6.92
CA LYS A 177 -2.62 18.16 -6.08
C LYS A 177 -2.55 18.56 -4.62
N THR A 178 -1.68 19.52 -4.30
CA THR A 178 -1.56 20.13 -2.96
C THR A 178 -2.90 20.63 -2.44
N ARG A 179 -3.61 21.44 -3.24
CA ARG A 179 -4.93 21.96 -2.89
C ARG A 179 -5.92 20.84 -2.61
N THR A 180 -5.91 19.85 -3.48
CA THR A 180 -6.83 18.71 -3.42
C THR A 180 -6.62 17.89 -2.15
N ILE A 181 -5.37 17.53 -1.83
CA ILE A 181 -5.01 16.77 -0.62
C ILE A 181 -5.50 17.50 0.63
N PHE A 182 -5.19 18.80 0.74
CA PHE A 182 -5.57 19.62 1.89
C PHE A 182 -7.10 19.65 2.08
N ILE A 183 -7.85 19.89 1.01
CA ILE A 183 -9.32 19.92 1.05
C ILE A 183 -9.89 18.54 1.44
N ASN A 184 -9.42 17.47 0.80
CA ASN A 184 -9.92 16.13 1.05
C ASN A 184 -9.67 15.68 2.49
N LYS A 185 -8.53 16.04 3.06
CA LYS A 185 -8.20 15.74 4.46
C LYS A 185 -9.23 16.31 5.42
N HIS A 186 -9.61 17.58 5.25
CA HIS A 186 -10.66 18.19 6.07
C HIS A 186 -12.05 17.61 5.83
N LEU A 187 -12.40 17.34 4.56
CA LEU A 187 -13.66 16.67 4.21
C LEU A 187 -13.74 15.28 4.86
N TYR A 188 -12.67 14.51 4.75
CA TYR A 188 -12.60 13.15 5.24
C TYR A 188 -12.63 13.09 6.77
N TYR A 189 -11.87 13.94 7.45
CA TYR A 189 -11.90 14.01 8.91
C TYR A 189 -13.30 14.34 9.44
N ASN A 190 -13.98 15.31 8.81
CA ASN A 190 -15.36 15.65 9.18
C ASN A 190 -16.32 14.47 8.93
N GLU A 191 -16.16 13.76 7.82
CA GLU A 191 -16.94 12.54 7.52
C GLU A 191 -16.75 11.46 8.60
N ILE A 192 -15.51 11.15 8.99
CA ILE A 192 -15.23 10.19 10.07
C ILE A 192 -15.86 10.68 11.37
N HIS A 193 -15.66 11.94 11.73
CA HIS A 193 -16.17 12.49 12.98
C HIS A 193 -17.70 12.39 13.06
N GLU A 194 -18.41 12.81 12.02
CA GLU A 194 -19.87 12.69 11.93
C GLU A 194 -20.31 11.22 11.97
N PHE A 195 -19.62 10.34 11.25
CA PHE A 195 -19.90 8.92 11.26
C PHE A 195 -19.76 8.31 12.66
N ILE A 196 -18.64 8.57 13.34
CA ILE A 196 -18.37 8.04 14.67
C ILE A 196 -19.38 8.62 15.68
N GLU A 197 -19.66 9.92 15.67
CA GLU A 197 -20.67 10.52 16.56
C GLU A 197 -22.06 9.87 16.40
N ASN A 198 -22.50 9.69 15.15
CA ASN A 198 -23.81 9.11 14.86
C ASN A 198 -23.92 7.63 15.24
N HIS A 199 -22.80 6.89 15.21
CA HIS A 199 -22.80 5.44 15.44
C HIS A 199 -22.13 5.01 16.75
N LYS A 200 -21.62 5.93 17.56
CA LYS A 200 -20.78 5.63 18.75
C LYS A 200 -21.38 4.56 19.66
N LYS A 201 -22.68 4.62 19.95
CA LYS A 201 -23.36 3.64 20.82
C LYS A 201 -23.32 2.23 20.22
N ALA A 202 -23.57 2.10 18.91
CA ALA A 202 -23.53 0.82 18.21
C ALA A 202 -22.10 0.29 18.13
N ILE A 203 -21.13 1.16 17.87
CA ILE A 203 -19.70 0.83 17.81
C ILE A 203 -19.22 0.28 19.16
N VAL A 204 -19.46 1.04 20.23
CA VAL A 204 -19.02 0.67 21.58
C VAL A 204 -19.73 -0.61 22.05
N LYS A 205 -21.03 -0.78 21.76
CA LYS A 205 -21.74 -2.04 22.06
C LYS A 205 -21.14 -3.23 21.32
N ALA A 206 -20.61 -3.02 20.12
CA ALA A 206 -20.12 -4.10 19.30
C ALA A 206 -18.65 -4.45 19.58
N PHE A 207 -17.78 -3.47 19.84
CA PHE A 207 -16.35 -3.70 20.06
C PHE A 207 -15.93 -3.62 21.54
N GLY A 208 -16.68 -2.91 22.38
CA GLY A 208 -16.39 -2.79 23.80
C GLY A 208 -16.83 -4.02 24.61
N LYS A 209 -16.20 -4.21 25.78
CA LYS A 209 -16.80 -5.01 26.87
C LYS A 209 -18.08 -4.30 27.35
N LYS A 210 -18.94 -4.97 28.13
CA LYS A 210 -20.17 -4.37 28.68
C LYS A 210 -19.87 -3.04 29.42
N LEU A 211 -20.04 -1.92 28.73
CA LEU A 211 -19.94 -0.58 29.29
C LEU A 211 -21.32 -0.16 29.81
N SER A 212 -21.37 0.55 30.93
CA SER A 212 -22.63 1.07 31.47
C SER A 212 -23.19 2.18 30.57
N GLU A 213 -24.50 2.41 30.61
CA GLU A 213 -25.14 3.50 29.85
C GLU A 213 -24.63 4.89 30.27
N GLU A 214 -24.20 5.04 31.53
CA GLU A 214 -23.60 6.26 32.07
C GLU A 214 -22.28 6.60 31.35
N ILE A 215 -21.40 5.61 31.16
CA ILE A 215 -20.12 5.79 30.45
C ILE A 215 -20.38 6.10 28.97
N LEU A 216 -21.38 5.49 28.33
CA LEU A 216 -21.74 5.78 26.94
C LEU A 216 -22.12 7.25 26.68
N GLY A 217 -22.59 7.97 27.70
CA GLY A 217 -22.92 9.39 27.62
C GLY A 217 -21.70 10.32 27.70
N SER A 218 -20.64 9.92 28.39
CA SER A 218 -19.44 10.72 28.64
C SER A 218 -18.25 10.37 27.74
N ILE A 219 -18.30 9.24 27.02
CA ILE A 219 -17.24 8.81 26.11
C ILE A 219 -16.92 9.89 25.08
N LYS A 220 -15.65 10.31 25.06
CA LYS A 220 -15.05 11.12 24.00
C LYS A 220 -14.31 10.20 23.03
N PHE A 221 -14.04 10.66 21.81
CA PHE A 221 -13.13 9.94 20.91
C PHE A 221 -12.11 10.87 20.27
N SER A 222 -10.98 10.30 19.88
CA SER A 222 -9.99 10.94 19.02
C SER A 222 -9.76 10.12 17.76
N ILE A 223 -9.38 10.80 16.68
CA ILE A 223 -9.08 10.21 15.38
C ILE A 223 -7.59 10.42 15.13
N SER A 224 -6.86 9.36 14.81
CA SER A 224 -5.49 9.42 14.33
C SER A 224 -5.41 8.84 12.93
N LEU A 225 -4.88 9.60 11.97
CA LEU A 225 -4.63 9.09 10.61
C LEU A 225 -3.31 8.30 10.50
N ASN A 226 -2.50 8.33 11.56
CA ASN A 226 -1.26 7.57 11.71
C ASN A 226 -1.36 6.58 12.88
N ASN A 227 -0.57 5.50 12.83
CA ASN A 227 -0.36 4.64 14.00
C ASN A 227 0.68 5.27 14.94
N ILE A 228 0.38 6.45 15.48
CA ILE A 228 1.25 7.12 16.44
C ILE A 228 1.26 6.26 17.72
N LYS A 229 2.45 5.80 18.09
CA LYS A 229 2.70 4.95 19.26
C LYS A 229 2.62 5.72 20.59
N ASP A 230 2.52 7.04 20.55
CA ASP A 230 2.42 7.87 21.75
C ASP A 230 0.98 7.99 22.23
N GLU A 231 0.69 7.28 23.31
CA GLU A 231 -0.58 7.23 24.05
C GLU A 231 -0.94 8.57 24.74
N THR A 232 -0.17 9.63 24.52
CA THR A 232 -0.28 10.93 25.18
C THR A 232 -0.39 12.08 24.19
N VAL A 233 -1.50 12.16 23.46
CA VAL A 233 -1.94 13.45 22.88
C VAL A 233 -3.19 13.88 23.63
N ALA A 234 -2.96 14.76 24.60
CA ALA A 234 -3.97 15.31 25.49
C ALA A 234 -5.08 16.03 24.71
N LEU A 235 -6.31 15.74 25.12
CA LEU A 235 -7.55 16.36 24.67
C LEU A 235 -7.59 17.84 25.03
N SER A 236 -7.35 18.75 24.07
CA SER A 236 -7.99 20.07 24.11
C SER A 236 -9.27 20.02 23.29
N GLU A 237 -10.35 20.55 23.88
CA GLU A 237 -11.68 20.55 23.28
C GLU A 237 -11.67 21.37 21.99
N ARG A 238 -11.81 20.67 20.84
CA ARG A 238 -11.96 21.22 19.47
C ARG A 238 -10.71 21.72 18.76
N ASP A 239 -9.51 21.35 19.21
CA ASP A 239 -8.34 21.56 18.37
C ASP A 239 -8.12 20.33 17.47
N TYR A 240 -8.39 20.52 16.19
CA TYR A 240 -8.16 19.56 15.11
C TYR A 240 -6.66 19.30 14.96
N PHE A 241 -6.08 18.51 15.86
CA PHE A 241 -4.71 18.02 15.68
C PHE A 241 -4.76 16.83 14.73
N ILE A 242 -4.39 17.08 13.47
CA ILE A 242 -4.17 16.02 12.48
C ILE A 242 -2.67 15.80 12.36
N GLU A 243 -2.15 14.83 13.09
CA GLU A 243 -0.80 14.32 12.87
C GLU A 243 -0.86 13.25 11.79
N ASP A 244 -0.10 13.48 10.71
CA ASP A 244 -0.08 12.69 9.48
C ASP A 244 1.35 12.71 8.93
N GLU A 245 1.86 11.53 8.60
CA GLU A 245 3.22 11.31 8.07
C GLU A 245 3.14 10.64 6.69
N GLY A 246 1.97 10.66 6.03
CA GLY A 246 1.82 10.21 4.65
C GLY A 246 1.60 8.70 4.54
N GLY A 247 0.39 8.26 4.83
CA GLY A 247 -0.08 6.92 4.43
C GLY A 247 -0.57 6.90 2.98
N GLU A 248 -0.48 5.74 2.32
CA GLU A 248 -1.17 5.52 1.05
C GLU A 248 -2.67 5.78 1.22
N THR A 249 -3.25 6.59 0.33
CA THR A 249 -4.69 6.80 0.32
C THR A 249 -5.35 5.85 -0.65
N HIS A 250 -6.55 5.44 -0.27
CA HIS A 250 -7.41 4.55 -1.00
C HIS A 250 -8.81 5.19 -0.99
N ASN A 251 -9.40 5.44 -2.15
CA ASN A 251 -10.76 6.03 -2.28
C ASN A 251 -10.81 7.55 -2.11
N PHE A 252 -10.18 8.26 -3.05
CA PHE A 252 -10.14 9.72 -3.21
C PHE A 252 -9.49 10.47 -2.05
N GLY A 253 -8.27 10.09 -1.67
CA GLY A 253 -7.54 10.81 -0.62
C GLY A 253 -7.92 10.37 0.80
N LYS A 254 -8.66 9.27 0.94
CA LYS A 254 -9.05 8.71 2.24
C LYS A 254 -8.05 7.64 2.67
N SER A 255 -7.55 7.71 3.89
CA SER A 255 -6.65 6.69 4.46
C SER A 255 -7.35 5.92 5.59
N PRO A 256 -6.94 4.68 5.90
CA PRO A 256 -7.35 4.03 7.15
C PRO A 256 -7.08 4.95 8.36
N ALA A 257 -7.97 4.97 9.33
CA ALA A 257 -7.84 5.81 10.52
C ALA A 257 -7.99 4.96 11.80
N PHE A 258 -7.21 5.27 12.83
CA PHE A 258 -7.40 4.73 14.16
C PHE A 258 -8.36 5.61 14.94
N ILE A 259 -9.37 4.98 15.55
CA ILE A 259 -10.33 5.65 16.40
C ILE A 259 -10.12 5.14 17.83
N TYR A 260 -9.86 6.09 18.73
CA TYR A 260 -9.67 5.83 20.14
C TYR A 260 -10.87 6.38 20.90
N PHE A 261 -11.59 5.51 21.61
CA PHE A 261 -12.63 5.93 22.54
C PHE A 261 -12.02 6.04 23.93
N HIS A 262 -12.32 7.13 24.61
CA HIS A 262 -11.74 7.50 25.90
C HIS A 262 -12.82 7.69 26.96
N ASP A 263 -12.48 7.30 28.19
CA ASP A 263 -13.14 7.78 29.40
C ASP A 263 -12.14 8.60 30.21
N ASN A 264 -12.33 9.91 30.20
CA ASN A 264 -11.33 10.89 30.62
C ASN A 264 -10.02 10.72 29.82
N GLU A 265 -8.93 10.37 30.49
CA GLU A 265 -7.60 10.16 29.88
C GLU A 265 -7.32 8.68 29.56
N ASN A 266 -8.23 7.76 29.88
CA ASN A 266 -8.02 6.33 29.65
C ASN A 266 -8.61 5.88 28.31
N VAL A 267 -7.78 5.26 27.47
CA VAL A 267 -8.23 4.60 26.24
C VAL A 267 -9.04 3.35 26.59
N LEU A 268 -10.35 3.37 26.30
CA LEU A 268 -11.25 2.24 26.51
C LEU A 268 -11.26 1.25 25.35
N LEU A 269 -11.15 1.77 24.12
CA LEU A 269 -11.30 1.00 22.91
C LEU A 269 -10.51 1.64 21.78
N LYS A 270 -9.71 0.83 21.08
CA LYS A 270 -9.05 1.17 19.82
C LYS A 270 -9.66 0.36 18.68
N ILE A 271 -10.09 1.03 17.62
CA ILE A 271 -10.59 0.38 16.39
C ILE A 271 -9.95 1.02 15.16
N VAL A 272 -10.03 0.31 14.03
CA VAL A 272 -9.59 0.82 12.73
C VAL A 272 -10.82 1.13 11.88
N TYR A 273 -10.96 2.39 11.47
CA TYR A 273 -11.89 2.84 10.46
C TYR A 273 -11.24 2.68 9.08
N LYS A 274 -11.89 1.92 8.20
CA LYS A 274 -11.47 1.76 6.80
C LYS A 274 -12.52 2.41 5.89
N PRO A 275 -12.14 3.34 5.00
CA PRO A 275 -13.07 4.04 4.09
C PRO A 275 -13.50 3.18 2.89
N ARG A 276 -13.71 1.89 3.14
CA ARG A 276 -14.13 0.86 2.19
C ARG A 276 -14.92 -0.24 2.91
N LYS A 277 -15.67 -1.04 2.14
CA LYS A 277 -16.26 -2.29 2.64
C LYS A 277 -15.18 -3.34 2.85
N ALA A 278 -15.38 -4.21 3.84
CA ALA A 278 -14.50 -5.33 4.15
C ALA A 278 -15.15 -6.67 3.77
N GLN A 279 -15.68 -6.77 2.54
CA GLN A 279 -16.45 -7.95 2.10
C GLN A 279 -15.58 -9.20 2.07
N CYS A 280 -14.41 -9.11 1.45
CA CYS A 280 -13.47 -10.22 1.33
C CYS A 280 -12.97 -10.66 2.71
N GLU A 281 -12.49 -9.71 3.50
CA GLU A 281 -11.88 -9.96 4.81
C GLU A 281 -12.90 -10.55 5.78
N ARG A 282 -14.15 -10.08 5.73
CA ARG A 282 -15.21 -10.67 6.54
C ARG A 282 -15.45 -12.13 6.16
N VAL A 283 -15.46 -12.49 4.87
CA VAL A 283 -15.64 -13.89 4.46
C VAL A 283 -14.47 -14.75 4.92
N VAL A 284 -13.23 -14.27 4.78
CA VAL A 284 -12.04 -14.98 5.27
C VAL A 284 -12.09 -15.19 6.78
N ILE A 285 -12.37 -14.13 7.56
CA ILE A 285 -12.40 -14.24 9.02
C ILE A 285 -13.59 -15.08 9.51
N GLU A 286 -14.75 -15.03 8.86
CA GLU A 286 -15.86 -15.93 9.18
C GLU A 286 -15.56 -17.39 8.78
N THR A 287 -14.77 -17.61 7.73
CA THR A 287 -14.26 -18.94 7.36
C THR A 287 -13.36 -19.50 8.48
N CYS A 288 -12.40 -18.71 8.96
CA CYS A 288 -11.56 -19.08 10.11
C CYS A 288 -12.39 -19.41 11.34
N LYS A 289 -13.40 -18.60 11.68
CA LYS A 289 -14.32 -18.85 12.80
C LYS A 289 -15.12 -20.15 12.65
N LYS A 290 -15.63 -20.43 11.45
CA LYS A 290 -16.36 -21.68 11.16
C LYS A 290 -15.44 -22.89 11.33
N ILE A 291 -14.21 -22.82 10.82
CA ILE A 291 -13.21 -23.89 10.97
C ILE A 291 -12.83 -24.08 12.45
N ASN A 292 -12.65 -23.00 13.20
CA ASN A 292 -12.30 -23.07 14.63
C ASN A 292 -13.40 -23.72 15.49
N ARG A 293 -14.66 -23.69 15.05
CA ARG A 293 -15.81 -24.35 15.71
C ARG A 293 -15.92 -25.85 15.43
N LEU A 294 -15.15 -26.38 14.46
CA LEU A 294 -15.08 -27.82 14.23
C LEU A 294 -14.48 -28.55 15.45
N GLY A 295 -14.85 -29.82 15.64
CA GLY A 295 -14.18 -30.68 16.61
C GLY A 295 -12.72 -30.93 16.23
N GLU A 296 -11.86 -31.25 17.20
CA GLU A 296 -10.41 -31.44 16.98
C GLU A 296 -10.11 -32.50 15.90
N SER A 297 -10.89 -33.58 15.85
CA SER A 297 -10.74 -34.64 14.84
C SER A 297 -11.14 -34.22 13.42
N SER A 298 -11.85 -33.10 13.27
CA SER A 298 -12.30 -32.56 11.99
C SER A 298 -11.48 -31.35 11.55
N LYS A 299 -10.34 -31.08 12.20
CA LYS A 299 -9.39 -30.04 11.81
C LYS A 299 -8.10 -30.70 11.31
N SER A 300 -7.48 -30.10 10.29
CA SER A 300 -6.14 -30.51 9.84
C SER A 300 -5.04 -30.16 10.84
N HIS A 301 -5.31 -29.23 11.75
CA HIS A 301 -4.41 -28.87 12.86
C HIS A 301 -5.23 -28.41 14.10
N PRO A 302 -4.84 -28.77 15.33
CA PRO A 302 -5.62 -28.44 16.54
C PRO A 302 -5.58 -26.95 16.92
N VAL A 303 -4.55 -26.21 16.51
CA VAL A 303 -4.43 -24.77 16.81
C VAL A 303 -5.50 -23.98 16.04
N ASN A 304 -6.14 -23.04 16.73
CA ASN A 304 -7.14 -22.18 16.14
C ASN A 304 -6.50 -21.15 15.18
N LEU A 305 -7.20 -20.90 14.08
CA LEU A 305 -6.91 -19.85 13.12
C LEU A 305 -7.21 -18.47 13.72
N PRO A 306 -6.62 -17.38 13.19
CA PRO A 306 -6.84 -16.03 13.68
C PRO A 306 -8.31 -15.60 13.54
N GLU A 307 -8.80 -14.86 14.53
CA GLU A 307 -10.13 -14.25 14.54
C GLU A 307 -10.03 -12.80 15.01
N TYR A 308 -10.78 -11.92 14.36
CA TYR A 308 -11.05 -10.57 14.86
C TYR A 308 -12.43 -10.11 14.36
N LYS A 309 -12.90 -8.97 14.87
CA LYS A 309 -14.22 -8.44 14.53
C LYS A 309 -14.14 -7.41 13.41
N ILE A 310 -15.02 -7.55 12.44
CA ILE A 310 -15.25 -6.57 11.37
C ILE A 310 -16.75 -6.25 11.34
N ILE A 311 -17.09 -4.96 11.27
CA ILE A 311 -18.47 -4.48 11.19
C ILE A 311 -18.61 -3.59 9.96
N ASN A 312 -19.57 -3.93 9.12
CA ASN A 312 -20.01 -3.06 8.03
C ASN A 312 -21.27 -2.30 8.47
N PHE A 313 -21.47 -1.10 7.91
CA PHE A 313 -22.63 -0.26 8.18
C PHE A 313 -23.50 -0.14 6.91
N PRO A 314 -24.28 -1.19 6.57
CA PRO A 314 -25.01 -1.25 5.30
C PRO A 314 -26.12 -0.20 5.18
N GLU A 315 -26.59 0.33 6.31
CA GLU A 315 -27.61 1.37 6.37
C GLU A 315 -27.08 2.76 5.98
N THR A 316 -25.76 2.92 5.93
CA THR A 316 -25.14 4.18 5.55
C THR A 316 -24.88 4.22 4.04
N SER A 317 -25.00 5.38 3.43
CA SER A 317 -24.55 5.59 2.04
C SER A 317 -23.03 5.53 1.90
N LEU A 318 -22.31 5.53 3.03
CA LEU A 318 -20.86 5.47 3.09
C LEU A 318 -20.42 4.01 2.97
N GLU A 319 -19.49 3.74 2.05
CA GLU A 319 -18.88 2.42 1.95
C GLU A 319 -17.76 2.30 2.99
N VAL A 320 -18.14 2.03 4.24
CA VAL A 320 -17.21 2.05 5.38
C VAL A 320 -17.29 0.76 6.19
N SER A 321 -16.17 0.42 6.81
CA SER A 321 -16.07 -0.70 7.72
C SER A 321 -15.25 -0.31 8.95
N LEU A 322 -15.63 -0.90 10.09
CA LEU A 322 -14.88 -0.80 11.34
C LEU A 322 -14.28 -2.15 11.68
N TRP A 323 -13.04 -2.14 12.11
CA TRP A 323 -12.26 -3.33 12.38
C TRP A 323 -11.76 -3.26 13.81
N GLU A 324 -11.76 -4.41 14.47
CA GLU A 324 -11.06 -4.57 15.74
C GLU A 324 -9.58 -4.31 15.52
N TYR A 325 -9.00 -3.48 16.38
CA TYR A 325 -7.56 -3.28 16.34
C TYR A 325 -6.85 -4.56 16.76
N VAL A 326 -6.10 -5.15 15.82
CA VAL A 326 -5.28 -6.32 16.09
C VAL A 326 -3.97 -5.86 16.71
N ASP A 327 -3.84 -6.05 18.01
CA ASP A 327 -2.57 -5.86 18.71
C ASP A 327 -1.56 -6.95 18.34
N GLY A 328 -0.34 -6.56 17.97
CA GLY A 328 0.71 -7.45 17.49
C GLY A 328 1.92 -6.70 16.92
N SER A 329 3.02 -7.42 16.76
CA SER A 329 4.23 -6.87 16.14
C SER A 329 4.23 -7.10 14.64
N ASP A 330 4.67 -6.08 13.90
CA ASP A 330 5.01 -6.19 12.49
C ASP A 330 6.09 -7.25 12.27
N ILE A 331 6.01 -7.94 11.13
CA ILE A 331 7.11 -8.78 10.65
C ILE A 331 8.23 -7.89 10.09
N LYS A 332 7.84 -6.74 9.47
CA LYS A 332 8.77 -5.71 9.00
C LYS A 332 9.71 -5.28 10.12
N GLY A 333 11.01 -5.40 9.89
CA GLY A 333 12.05 -5.00 10.84
C GLY A 333 12.46 -6.08 11.85
N LYS A 334 11.83 -7.27 11.83
CA LYS A 334 12.43 -8.44 12.49
C LYS A 334 13.56 -8.95 11.61
N ASN A 335 14.75 -9.04 12.18
CA ASN A 335 15.89 -9.63 11.48
C ASN A 335 15.78 -11.15 11.53
N ASN A 336 16.05 -11.79 10.41
CA ASN A 336 16.33 -13.21 10.39
C ASN A 336 17.60 -13.43 11.24
N PRO A 337 17.52 -14.19 12.34
CA PRO A 337 18.64 -14.32 13.28
C PRO A 337 19.88 -14.96 12.64
N ASN A 338 19.73 -15.73 11.56
CA ASN A 338 20.85 -16.34 10.84
C ASN A 338 21.56 -15.37 9.89
N THR A 339 20.79 -14.60 9.13
CA THR A 339 21.37 -13.74 8.08
C THR A 339 21.58 -12.30 8.54
N LYS A 340 20.97 -11.91 9.68
CA LYS A 340 20.84 -10.54 10.16
C LYS A 340 20.15 -9.59 9.15
N LYS A 341 19.56 -10.13 8.08
CA LYS A 341 18.78 -9.38 7.10
C LYS A 341 17.32 -9.26 7.56
N PRO A 342 16.59 -8.21 7.15
CA PRO A 342 15.16 -8.11 7.40
C PRO A 342 14.41 -9.32 6.87
N CYS A 343 13.41 -9.81 7.60
CA CYS A 343 12.45 -10.80 7.09
C CYS A 343 11.50 -10.13 6.09
N TYR A 344 11.27 -10.76 4.94
CA TYR A 344 10.37 -10.24 3.90
C TYR A 344 9.00 -10.92 3.88
N SER A 345 8.87 -12.06 4.56
CA SER A 345 7.63 -12.85 4.69
C SER A 345 7.47 -13.48 6.08
N ALA A 346 6.26 -13.97 6.38
CA ALA A 346 6.01 -14.79 7.57
C ALA A 346 6.77 -16.12 7.52
N GLY A 347 6.84 -16.74 6.34
CA GLY A 347 7.61 -17.96 6.10
C GLY A 347 9.10 -17.77 6.39
N ASP A 348 9.69 -16.66 5.94
CA ASP A 348 11.08 -16.29 6.24
C ASP A 348 11.33 -16.12 7.73
N TYR A 349 10.41 -15.46 8.42
CA TYR A 349 10.50 -15.27 9.86
C TYR A 349 10.49 -16.63 10.59
N VAL A 350 9.58 -17.53 10.24
CA VAL A 350 9.52 -18.87 10.85
C VAL A 350 10.74 -19.71 10.51
N ARG A 351 11.10 -19.83 9.22
CA ARG A 351 12.25 -20.62 8.77
C ARG A 351 13.56 -20.13 9.37
N GLY A 352 13.77 -18.81 9.37
CA GLY A 352 14.96 -18.19 9.96
C GLY A 352 15.12 -18.51 11.44
N ASN A 353 14.04 -18.42 12.22
CA ASN A 353 14.08 -18.77 13.64
C ASN A 353 14.26 -20.28 13.87
N LEU A 354 13.55 -21.13 13.13
CA LEU A 354 13.73 -22.59 13.21
C LEU A 354 15.19 -23.00 12.99
N THR A 355 15.81 -22.53 11.90
CA THR A 355 17.22 -22.84 11.62
C THR A 355 18.15 -22.32 12.71
N TYR A 356 17.92 -21.10 13.20
CA TYR A 356 18.77 -20.52 14.25
C TYR A 356 18.70 -21.29 15.57
N ILE A 357 17.49 -21.65 15.99
CA ILE A 357 17.26 -22.39 17.24
C ILE A 357 17.88 -23.78 17.15
N THR A 358 17.66 -24.50 16.04
CA THR A 358 18.25 -25.82 15.81
C THR A 358 19.79 -25.76 15.87
N SER A 359 20.41 -24.83 15.16
CA SER A 359 21.88 -24.65 15.22
C SER A 359 22.37 -24.25 16.62
N SER A 360 21.60 -23.45 17.36
CA SER A 360 21.94 -23.09 18.74
C SER A 360 21.91 -24.31 19.67
N ILE A 361 20.92 -25.19 19.52
CA ILE A 361 20.83 -26.45 20.27
C ILE A 361 22.01 -27.37 19.94
N GLU A 362 22.38 -27.48 18.65
CA GLU A 362 23.54 -28.28 18.22
C GLU A 362 24.84 -27.79 18.85
N ILE A 363 25.07 -26.46 18.87
CA ILE A 363 26.25 -25.85 19.50
C ILE A 363 26.25 -26.12 21.00
N LEU A 364 25.13 -25.86 21.70
CA LEU A 364 25.04 -26.09 23.14
C LEU A 364 25.25 -27.56 23.53
N ASN A 365 24.73 -28.50 22.74
CA ASN A 365 24.98 -29.93 22.95
C ASN A 365 26.46 -30.28 22.76
N LYS A 366 27.12 -29.69 21.76
CA LYS A 366 28.55 -29.90 21.55
C LYS A 366 29.36 -29.38 22.74
N ASP A 367 29.07 -28.17 23.22
CA ASP A 367 29.73 -27.58 24.39
C ASP A 367 29.51 -28.45 25.64
N LEU A 368 28.30 -28.99 25.82
CA LEU A 368 27.98 -29.92 26.91
C LEU A 368 28.77 -31.22 26.81
N MET A 369 28.90 -31.80 25.61
CA MET A 369 29.71 -33.00 25.36
C MET A 369 31.20 -32.76 25.62
N ASP A 370 31.73 -31.60 25.20
CA ASP A 370 33.12 -31.23 25.44
C ASP A 370 33.38 -31.12 26.96
N LEU A 371 32.43 -30.55 27.71
CA LEU A 371 32.51 -30.40 29.17
C LEU A 371 32.31 -31.72 29.94
N ASP A 372 31.63 -32.70 29.34
CA ASP A 372 31.52 -34.07 29.86
C ASP A 372 32.85 -34.84 29.78
N ASN A 373 33.73 -34.48 28.84
CA ASN A 373 35.06 -35.08 28.65
C ASN A 373 36.13 -34.49 29.59
N GLU A 374 35.85 -33.40 30.29
CA GLU A 374 36.76 -32.77 31.25
C GLU A 374 36.65 -33.39 32.66
N GLU A 375 37.71 -33.30 33.47
CA GLU A 375 37.71 -33.80 34.86
C GLU A 375 36.61 -33.14 35.71
N SER A 376 36.02 -33.91 36.63
CA SER A 376 34.90 -33.43 37.45
C SER A 376 35.37 -32.38 38.47
N SER A 377 35.13 -31.11 38.16
CA SER A 377 35.24 -29.99 39.10
C SER A 377 33.84 -29.48 39.48
N LYS A 378 33.71 -28.82 40.64
CA LYS A 378 32.44 -28.20 41.04
C LYS A 378 31.99 -27.13 40.03
N GLU A 379 32.94 -26.37 39.48
CA GLU A 379 32.70 -25.36 38.44
C GLU A 379 32.14 -26.00 37.15
N ASN A 380 32.63 -27.19 36.79
CA ASN A 380 32.09 -27.95 35.66
C ASN A 380 30.67 -28.45 35.95
N GLY A 381 30.35 -28.81 37.20
CA GLY A 381 28.98 -29.13 37.62
C GLY A 381 28.00 -27.99 37.37
N ASP A 382 28.32 -26.78 37.83
CA ASP A 382 27.47 -25.59 37.67
C ASP A 382 27.27 -25.23 36.18
N LYS A 383 28.34 -25.33 35.36
CA LYS A 383 28.26 -25.10 33.91
C LYS A 383 27.41 -26.14 33.17
N ARG A 384 27.42 -27.42 33.57
CA ARG A 384 26.55 -28.44 32.97
C ARG A 384 25.08 -28.13 33.21
N GLU A 385 24.74 -27.73 34.44
CA GLU A 385 23.38 -27.34 34.79
C GLU A 385 22.92 -26.13 33.97
N GLU A 386 23.76 -25.10 33.85
CA GLU A 386 23.48 -23.92 33.03
C GLU A 386 23.25 -24.27 31.55
N LEU A 387 24.12 -25.08 30.94
CA LEU A 387 23.96 -25.51 29.54
C LEU A 387 22.71 -26.36 29.34
N THR A 388 22.41 -27.27 30.26
CA THR A 388 21.21 -28.11 30.22
C THR A 388 19.95 -27.26 30.25
N ASN A 389 19.88 -26.27 31.14
CA ASN A 389 18.75 -25.35 31.22
C ASN A 389 18.58 -24.54 29.91
N LYS A 390 19.68 -24.03 29.35
CA LYS A 390 19.64 -23.32 28.04
C LYS A 390 19.17 -24.23 26.90
N ILE A 391 19.56 -25.50 26.89
CA ILE A 391 19.12 -26.47 25.88
C ILE A 391 17.61 -26.70 26.00
N GLU A 392 17.09 -26.91 27.21
CA GLU A 392 15.65 -27.11 27.43
C GLU A 392 14.83 -25.86 27.06
N GLU A 393 15.28 -24.66 27.44
CA GLU A 393 14.68 -23.40 27.00
C GLU A 393 14.62 -23.28 25.47
N LYS A 394 15.70 -23.67 24.78
CA LYS A 394 15.76 -23.66 23.31
C LYS A 394 14.89 -24.72 22.67
N LYS A 395 14.72 -25.90 23.28
CA LYS A 395 13.78 -26.93 22.80
C LYS A 395 12.33 -26.47 22.93
N GLU A 396 11.98 -25.77 24.01
CA GLU A 396 10.65 -25.15 24.15
C GLU A 396 10.42 -24.05 23.10
N GLU A 397 11.45 -23.24 22.80
CA GLU A 397 11.42 -22.27 21.71
C GLU A 397 11.24 -22.95 20.34
N LEU A 398 11.98 -24.03 20.06
CA LEU A 398 11.87 -24.81 18.83
C LEU A 398 10.44 -25.31 18.62
N LYS A 399 9.87 -25.96 19.65
CA LYS A 399 8.49 -26.47 19.61
C LYS A 399 7.48 -25.36 19.31
N ARG A 400 7.64 -24.17 19.91
CA ARG A 400 6.77 -23.01 19.63
C ARG A 400 6.82 -22.59 18.16
N PHE A 401 8.01 -22.56 17.55
CA PHE A 401 8.15 -22.22 16.13
C PHE A 401 7.70 -23.34 15.18
N GLU A 402 7.81 -24.60 15.58
CA GLU A 402 7.24 -25.73 14.81
C GLU A 402 5.70 -25.65 14.77
N GLU A 403 5.05 -25.38 15.90
CA GLU A 403 3.61 -25.14 15.97
C GLU A 403 3.18 -23.91 15.14
N ALA A 404 4.00 -22.84 15.19
CA ALA A 404 3.78 -21.64 14.39
C ALA A 404 3.89 -21.93 12.89
N SER A 405 4.86 -22.75 12.48
CA SER A 405 5.05 -23.21 11.10
C SER A 405 3.84 -24.00 10.59
N ALA A 406 3.34 -24.95 11.39
CA ALA A 406 2.17 -25.73 11.03
C ALA A 406 0.91 -24.86 10.88
N THR A 407 0.72 -23.90 11.79
CA THR A 407 -0.40 -22.96 11.73
C THR A 407 -0.30 -22.02 10.53
N LEU A 408 0.90 -21.52 10.22
CA LEU A 408 1.17 -20.71 9.03
C LEU A 408 0.89 -21.48 7.74
N ASN A 409 1.36 -22.72 7.62
CA ASN A 409 1.13 -23.55 6.43
C ASN A 409 -0.36 -23.84 6.22
N ARG A 410 -1.12 -24.06 7.31
CA ARG A 410 -2.57 -24.27 7.24
C ARG A 410 -3.31 -23.01 6.82
N LEU A 411 -2.94 -21.86 7.40
CA LEU A 411 -3.47 -20.55 6.99
C LEU A 411 -3.17 -20.29 5.51
N ASP A 412 -1.94 -20.56 5.07
CA ASP A 412 -1.52 -20.38 3.69
C ASP A 412 -2.31 -21.27 2.71
N ALA A 413 -2.51 -22.55 3.06
CA ALA A 413 -3.31 -23.47 2.27
C ALA A 413 -4.78 -23.01 2.12
N ILE A 414 -5.35 -22.44 3.19
CA ILE A 414 -6.71 -21.87 3.17
C ILE A 414 -6.77 -20.64 2.27
N LEU A 415 -5.87 -19.67 2.47
CA LEU A 415 -5.88 -18.40 1.75
C LEU A 415 -5.60 -18.59 0.26
N ARG A 416 -4.69 -19.51 -0.12
CA ARG A 416 -4.46 -19.90 -1.52
C ARG A 416 -5.69 -20.50 -2.18
N LYS A 417 -6.42 -21.39 -1.48
CA LYS A 417 -7.67 -21.97 -2.02
C LYS A 417 -8.77 -20.93 -2.19
N MET A 418 -8.76 -19.88 -1.35
CA MET A 418 -9.64 -18.73 -1.47
C MET A 418 -9.11 -17.65 -2.44
N GLU A 419 -7.95 -17.89 -3.07
CA GLU A 419 -7.26 -17.00 -4.02
C GLU A 419 -6.93 -15.61 -3.44
N ILE A 420 -6.80 -15.50 -2.11
CA ILE A 420 -6.42 -14.27 -1.42
C ILE A 420 -4.94 -14.01 -1.66
N SER A 421 -4.61 -12.80 -2.11
CA SER A 421 -3.23 -12.37 -2.37
C SER A 421 -2.83 -11.17 -1.50
N ASP A 422 -1.67 -10.57 -1.79
CA ASP A 422 -1.11 -9.41 -1.08
C ASP A 422 -0.87 -9.60 0.44
N LEU A 423 -0.38 -10.78 0.79
CA LEU A 423 -0.01 -11.13 2.17
C LEU A 423 1.48 -10.84 2.42
N ASN A 424 1.90 -9.64 2.04
CA ASN A 424 3.25 -9.14 2.31
C ASN A 424 3.48 -8.97 3.83
N HIS A 425 4.71 -8.66 4.23
CA HIS A 425 5.08 -8.53 5.65
C HIS A 425 4.38 -7.39 6.41
N GLU A 426 3.75 -6.44 5.72
CA GLU A 426 2.97 -5.35 6.32
C GLU A 426 1.54 -5.80 6.63
N ASN A 427 1.01 -6.70 5.81
CA ASN A 427 -0.34 -7.25 5.89
C ASN A 427 -0.44 -8.50 6.79
N VAL A 428 0.60 -8.82 7.56
CA VAL A 428 0.60 -9.94 8.50
C VAL A 428 1.19 -9.52 9.85
N LYS A 429 0.36 -9.54 10.89
CA LYS A 429 0.79 -9.29 12.27
C LYS A 429 1.18 -10.58 12.96
N THR A 430 2.07 -10.48 13.94
CA THR A 430 2.42 -11.59 14.83
C THR A 430 2.04 -11.28 16.27
N LYS A 431 1.40 -12.24 16.94
CA LYS A 431 1.02 -12.12 18.36
C LYS A 431 1.39 -13.39 19.11
N ILE A 432 1.86 -13.24 20.35
CA ILE A 432 2.05 -14.37 21.25
C ILE A 432 0.82 -14.48 22.16
N VAL A 433 0.13 -15.61 22.13
CA VAL A 433 -1.04 -15.92 22.97
C VAL A 433 -0.82 -17.27 23.61
N ASP A 434 -0.84 -17.32 24.94
CA ASP A 434 -0.60 -18.54 25.73
C ASP A 434 0.70 -19.29 25.31
N GLY A 435 1.75 -18.51 25.06
CA GLY A 435 3.06 -19.02 24.61
C GLY A 435 3.15 -19.41 23.13
N LYS A 436 2.05 -19.34 22.36
CA LYS A 436 2.00 -19.70 20.95
C LYS A 436 2.09 -18.48 20.04
N ILE A 437 2.83 -18.59 18.94
CA ILE A 437 2.93 -17.55 17.93
C ILE A 437 1.76 -17.72 16.96
N ILE A 438 0.93 -16.68 16.84
CA ILE A 438 -0.21 -16.62 15.92
C ILE A 438 0.10 -15.58 14.85
N PHE A 439 -0.09 -15.97 13.59
CA PHE A 439 -0.06 -15.07 12.43
C PHE A 439 -1.47 -14.58 12.15
N ILE A 440 -1.64 -13.27 12.04
CA ILE A 440 -2.93 -12.62 11.85
C ILE A 440 -2.85 -11.81 10.55
N PRO A 441 -3.42 -12.32 9.44
CA PRO A 441 -3.48 -11.58 8.20
C PRO A 441 -4.50 -10.45 8.32
N ILE A 442 -4.12 -9.28 7.84
CA ILE A 442 -4.92 -8.06 7.78
C ILE A 442 -4.93 -7.56 6.33
N ASP A 443 -5.84 -6.64 6.00
CA ASP A 443 -5.90 -6.01 4.67
C ASP A 443 -6.02 -7.00 3.49
N MET A 444 -6.78 -8.08 3.66
CA MET A 444 -6.96 -9.16 2.66
C MET A 444 -7.95 -8.76 1.53
N GLU A 445 -7.72 -7.63 0.88
CA GLU A 445 -8.63 -7.05 -0.11
C GLU A 445 -8.37 -7.51 -1.55
N ASN A 446 -7.19 -8.08 -1.81
CA ASN A 446 -6.76 -8.48 -3.14
C ASN A 446 -7.04 -9.98 -3.37
N ARG A 447 -7.59 -10.28 -4.55
CA ARG A 447 -7.82 -11.65 -5.01
C ARG A 447 -7.22 -11.79 -6.40
N GLN A 448 -6.17 -12.59 -6.53
CA GLN A 448 -5.51 -12.84 -7.81
C GLN A 448 -5.49 -14.34 -8.10
N LYS A 449 -6.23 -14.74 -9.14
CA LYS A 449 -6.25 -16.13 -9.60
C LYS A 449 -4.84 -16.55 -9.99
N ASN A 450 -4.45 -17.75 -9.57
CA ASN A 450 -3.16 -18.36 -9.89
C ASN A 450 -1.90 -17.66 -9.33
N GLN A 451 -2.04 -16.61 -8.52
CA GLN A 451 -0.88 -16.01 -7.85
C GLN A 451 -0.57 -16.77 -6.54
N ALA A 452 0.71 -17.06 -6.30
CA ALA A 452 1.15 -17.58 -5.03
C ALA A 452 0.97 -16.51 -3.93
N THR A 453 0.44 -16.90 -2.77
CA THR A 453 0.47 -16.06 -1.57
C THR A 453 1.92 -15.79 -1.15
N GLN A 454 2.17 -14.56 -0.68
CA GLN A 454 3.47 -14.11 -0.17
C GLN A 454 3.73 -14.50 1.29
N LEU A 455 2.83 -15.28 1.91
CA LEU A 455 3.10 -15.86 3.24
C LEU A 455 4.29 -16.84 3.21
N GLU A 456 4.58 -17.42 2.03
CA GLU A 456 5.67 -18.39 1.81
C GLU A 456 5.64 -19.59 2.78
N GLY A 457 4.45 -20.02 3.18
CA GLY A 457 4.26 -21.33 3.79
C GLY A 457 4.60 -22.45 2.80
N ASP A 458 4.61 -23.68 3.30
CA ASP A 458 4.64 -24.88 2.48
C ASP A 458 3.24 -25.52 2.46
N PRO A 459 2.30 -24.98 1.66
CA PRO A 459 0.91 -25.42 1.65
C PRO A 459 0.77 -26.88 1.18
N ALA A 460 1.73 -27.38 0.38
CA ALA A 460 1.76 -28.76 -0.09
C ALA A 460 1.94 -29.76 1.06
N LYS A 461 2.46 -29.32 2.21
CA LYS A 461 2.56 -30.13 3.42
C LYS A 461 1.27 -30.23 4.23
N VAL A 462 0.20 -29.52 3.85
CA VAL A 462 -1.07 -29.51 4.60
C VAL A 462 -2.19 -30.16 3.79
N ASN A 463 -2.68 -31.29 4.32
CA ASN A 463 -3.91 -31.91 3.86
C ASN A 463 -5.09 -31.39 4.69
N LEU A 464 -5.82 -30.41 4.15
CA LEU A 464 -7.06 -29.95 4.77
C LEU A 464 -8.08 -31.09 4.81
N THR A 465 -8.83 -31.18 5.91
CA THR A 465 -9.89 -32.18 6.10
C THR A 465 -11.06 -31.98 5.14
N GLU A 466 -11.94 -32.98 5.02
CA GLU A 466 -13.12 -32.86 4.16
C GLU A 466 -14.08 -31.76 4.63
N GLU A 467 -14.26 -31.62 5.95
CA GLU A 467 -15.08 -30.59 6.59
C GLU A 467 -14.52 -29.19 6.36
N GLU A 468 -13.21 -29.00 6.49
CA GLU A 468 -12.56 -27.73 6.15
C GLU A 468 -12.74 -27.39 4.67
N ASN A 469 -12.51 -28.36 3.77
CA ASN A 469 -12.71 -28.15 2.33
C ASN A 469 -14.17 -27.83 1.99
N LYS A 470 -15.14 -28.40 2.72
CA LYS A 470 -16.56 -28.05 2.56
C LYS A 470 -16.82 -26.59 2.93
N ILE A 471 -16.34 -26.15 4.09
CA ILE A 471 -16.47 -24.74 4.52
C ILE A 471 -15.82 -23.80 3.51
N LEU A 472 -14.66 -24.17 2.96
CA LEU A 472 -13.97 -23.37 1.96
C LEU A 472 -14.78 -23.24 0.67
N ARG A 473 -15.36 -24.33 0.15
CA ARG A 473 -16.21 -24.28 -1.05
C ARG A 473 -17.38 -23.30 -0.87
N GLU A 474 -18.10 -23.42 0.24
CA GLU A 474 -19.22 -22.51 0.56
C GLU A 474 -18.75 -21.04 0.65
N SER A 475 -17.54 -20.81 1.17
CA SER A 475 -17.01 -19.45 1.35
C SER A 475 -16.49 -18.86 0.03
N ILE A 476 -15.92 -19.69 -0.85
CA ILE A 476 -15.51 -19.30 -2.21
C ILE A 476 -16.73 -18.92 -3.04
N GLU A 477 -17.84 -19.65 -2.95
CA GLU A 477 -19.10 -19.27 -3.63
C GLU A 477 -19.61 -17.89 -3.19
N VAL A 478 -19.47 -17.55 -1.91
CA VAL A 478 -19.82 -16.21 -1.41
C VAL A 478 -18.85 -15.16 -1.95
N LEU A 479 -17.54 -15.46 -1.99
CA LEU A 479 -16.52 -14.58 -2.56
C LEU A 479 -16.78 -14.30 -4.04
N ASP A 480 -17.10 -15.32 -4.85
CA ASP A 480 -17.38 -15.17 -6.29
C ASP A 480 -18.55 -14.23 -6.61
N GLN A 481 -19.40 -13.94 -5.63
CA GLN A 481 -20.52 -12.98 -5.75
C GLN A 481 -20.16 -11.56 -5.30
N GLN A 482 -18.95 -11.33 -4.78
CA GLN A 482 -18.48 -10.02 -4.34
C GLN A 482 -17.64 -9.33 -5.42
N SER A 483 -17.53 -8.02 -5.28
CA SER A 483 -16.60 -7.19 -6.01
C SER A 483 -15.22 -7.21 -5.35
N PHE A 484 -14.15 -7.26 -6.14
CA PHE A 484 -12.77 -7.29 -5.65
C PHE A 484 -11.97 -6.11 -6.17
N ARG A 485 -11.01 -5.65 -5.37
CA ARG A 485 -10.02 -4.69 -5.85
C ARG A 485 -9.05 -5.39 -6.79
N TYR A 486 -8.86 -4.82 -7.97
CA TYR A 486 -7.90 -5.25 -8.97
C TYR A 486 -6.87 -4.13 -9.16
N LEU A 487 -5.59 -4.48 -9.00
CA LEU A 487 -4.45 -3.55 -9.06
C LEU A 487 -3.54 -3.99 -10.22
N PRO A 488 -3.65 -3.36 -11.41
CA PRO A 488 -2.80 -3.68 -12.56
C PRO A 488 -1.39 -3.08 -12.47
N ALA A 489 -1.14 -2.21 -11.50
CA ALA A 489 0.17 -1.62 -11.23
C ALA A 489 0.42 -1.61 -9.72
N SER A 490 1.68 -1.72 -9.31
CA SER A 490 2.02 -1.66 -7.89
C SER A 490 1.79 -0.26 -7.31
N SER A 491 1.52 -0.14 -6.01
CA SER A 491 1.42 1.16 -5.35
C SER A 491 2.69 2.02 -5.55
N GLN A 492 3.86 1.38 -5.64
CA GLN A 492 5.13 2.07 -5.88
C GLN A 492 5.20 2.71 -7.26
N ASP A 493 4.82 1.98 -8.32
CA ASP A 493 4.79 2.51 -9.70
C ASP A 493 3.86 3.74 -9.78
N ILE A 494 2.74 3.69 -9.05
CA ILE A 494 1.79 4.80 -8.97
C ILE A 494 2.38 5.96 -8.16
N ALA A 495 3.04 5.69 -7.04
CA ALA A 495 3.66 6.70 -6.19
C ALA A 495 4.72 7.49 -6.96
N ASP A 496 5.58 6.80 -7.72
CA ASP A 496 6.65 7.41 -8.52
C ASP A 496 6.09 8.33 -9.62
N VAL A 497 4.97 7.96 -10.23
CA VAL A 497 4.29 8.78 -11.25
C VAL A 497 3.50 9.92 -10.63
N SER A 498 3.00 9.75 -9.40
CA SER A 498 2.15 10.74 -8.72
C SER A 498 2.83 12.09 -8.49
N ILE A 499 4.15 12.16 -8.64
CA ILE A 499 4.97 13.35 -8.45
C ILE A 499 5.14 14.14 -9.76
N PHE A 500 4.96 13.53 -10.94
CA PHE A 500 5.21 14.17 -12.22
C PHE A 500 4.09 13.93 -13.24
N TYR A 501 3.35 15.00 -13.58
CA TYR A 501 2.35 14.95 -14.66
C TYR A 501 2.94 14.45 -16.00
N GLY A 502 4.20 14.77 -16.28
CA GLY A 502 4.92 14.30 -17.46
C GLY A 502 5.08 12.77 -17.58
N LEU A 503 4.87 12.00 -16.50
CA LEU A 503 4.98 10.55 -16.48
C LEU A 503 3.63 9.83 -16.66
N ILE A 504 2.52 10.57 -16.82
CA ILE A 504 1.19 9.96 -16.88
C ILE A 504 1.01 9.00 -18.06
N GLU A 505 1.59 9.30 -19.22
CA GLU A 505 1.50 8.43 -20.40
C GLU A 505 2.18 7.09 -20.15
N SER A 506 3.32 7.10 -19.43
CA SER A 506 4.03 5.87 -19.05
C SER A 506 3.20 5.00 -18.11
N LEU A 507 2.53 5.62 -17.11
CA LEU A 507 1.63 4.90 -16.21
C LEU A 507 0.45 4.29 -16.95
N ILE A 508 -0.18 5.05 -17.84
CA ILE A 508 -1.29 4.55 -18.67
C ILE A 508 -0.83 3.36 -19.50
N GLY A 509 0.33 3.44 -20.15
CA GLY A 509 0.89 2.33 -20.93
C GLY A 509 1.20 1.09 -20.10
N LEU A 510 1.69 1.26 -18.86
CA LEU A 510 1.89 0.15 -17.92
C LEU A 510 0.56 -0.54 -17.58
N ILE A 511 -0.48 0.24 -17.26
CA ILE A 511 -1.80 -0.30 -16.94
C ILE A 511 -2.42 -1.01 -18.15
N GLU A 512 -2.35 -0.42 -19.34
CA GLU A 512 -2.85 -1.05 -20.58
C GLU A 512 -2.14 -2.38 -20.86
N THR A 513 -0.83 -2.43 -20.62
CA THR A 513 -0.04 -3.67 -20.79
C THR A 513 -0.50 -4.74 -19.80
N ALA A 514 -0.61 -4.40 -18.50
CA ALA A 514 -1.07 -5.33 -17.48
C ALA A 514 -2.50 -5.83 -17.73
N LEU A 515 -3.41 -4.93 -18.13
CA LEU A 515 -4.78 -5.32 -18.51
C LEU A 515 -4.78 -6.27 -19.73
N SER A 516 -3.91 -6.03 -20.71
CA SER A 516 -3.79 -6.88 -21.89
C SER A 516 -3.21 -8.26 -21.56
N GLU A 517 -2.24 -8.35 -20.66
CA GLU A 517 -1.66 -9.62 -20.19
C GLU A 517 -2.72 -10.48 -19.48
N ASP A 518 -3.68 -9.84 -18.80
CA ASP A 518 -4.81 -10.49 -18.13
C ASP A 518 -6.04 -10.73 -19.05
N GLU A 519 -5.87 -10.58 -20.37
CA GLU A 519 -6.92 -10.76 -21.39
C GLU A 519 -8.15 -9.84 -21.20
N ILE A 520 -7.94 -8.66 -20.64
CA ILE A 520 -8.97 -7.64 -20.42
C ILE A 520 -9.00 -6.67 -21.60
N SER A 521 -10.13 -6.62 -22.29
CA SER A 521 -10.35 -5.67 -23.38
C SER A 521 -10.81 -4.31 -22.85
N MET A 522 -10.07 -3.24 -23.14
CA MET A 522 -10.44 -1.89 -22.71
C MET A 522 -11.57 -1.31 -23.59
N THR A 523 -12.63 -0.83 -22.95
CA THR A 523 -13.83 -0.25 -23.56
C THR A 523 -13.94 1.26 -23.35
N MET A 524 -13.19 1.81 -22.40
CA MET A 524 -13.14 3.25 -22.11
C MET A 524 -12.30 3.99 -23.17
N GLU A 525 -12.78 5.16 -23.62
CA GLU A 525 -11.99 6.03 -24.50
C GLU A 525 -10.73 6.53 -23.78
N TYR A 526 -9.59 6.52 -24.48
CA TYR A 526 -8.28 6.93 -23.97
C TYR A 526 -8.28 8.25 -23.20
N ASN A 527 -8.91 9.30 -23.75
CA ASN A 527 -8.96 10.60 -23.10
C ASN A 527 -9.71 10.56 -21.77
N ASN A 528 -10.81 9.81 -21.70
CA ASN A 528 -11.57 9.64 -20.47
C ASN A 528 -10.77 8.85 -19.43
N PHE A 529 -10.06 7.81 -19.87
CA PHE A 529 -9.16 7.05 -19.01
C PHE A 529 -8.07 7.94 -18.41
N LYS A 530 -7.40 8.73 -19.25
CA LYS A 530 -6.38 9.70 -18.82
C LYS A 530 -6.92 10.74 -17.82
N ILE A 531 -8.10 11.32 -18.08
CA ILE A 531 -8.73 12.28 -17.16
C ILE A 531 -9.03 11.64 -15.81
N ASN A 532 -9.55 10.41 -15.81
CA ASN A 532 -9.85 9.69 -14.58
C ASN A 532 -8.57 9.37 -13.80
N THR A 533 -7.49 8.91 -14.47
CA THR A 533 -6.16 8.70 -13.86
C THR A 533 -5.63 9.99 -13.23
N LEU A 534 -5.75 11.13 -13.91
CA LEU A 534 -5.36 12.43 -13.33
C LEU A 534 -6.12 12.78 -12.07
N ILE A 535 -7.42 12.47 -12.02
CA ILE A 535 -8.22 12.70 -10.82
C ILE A 535 -7.66 11.89 -9.65
N TYR A 536 -7.32 10.61 -9.84
CA TYR A 536 -6.72 9.80 -8.78
C TYR A 536 -5.38 10.38 -8.29
N LEU A 537 -4.50 10.73 -9.23
CA LEU A 537 -3.20 11.31 -8.88
C LEU A 537 -3.34 12.66 -8.16
N LEU A 538 -4.29 13.52 -8.56
CA LEU A 538 -4.59 14.78 -7.86
C LEU A 538 -5.06 14.53 -6.41
N ASN A 539 -5.75 13.42 -6.17
CA ASN A 539 -6.23 13.05 -4.83
C ASN A 539 -5.18 12.30 -4.00
N ASN A 540 -3.95 12.10 -4.52
CA ASN A 540 -2.91 11.26 -3.92
C ASN A 540 -3.39 9.82 -3.64
N ASP A 541 -4.25 9.32 -4.52
CA ASP A 541 -4.91 8.03 -4.38
C ASP A 541 -4.17 6.97 -5.20
N VAL A 542 -4.09 5.75 -4.65
CA VAL A 542 -3.63 4.59 -5.41
C VAL A 542 -4.68 4.28 -6.47
N LEU A 543 -4.26 4.19 -7.73
CA LEU A 543 -5.11 3.76 -8.81
C LEU A 543 -5.56 2.32 -8.56
N TYR A 544 -6.86 2.09 -8.53
CA TYR A 544 -7.39 0.73 -8.45
C TYR A 544 -8.64 0.58 -9.31
N PHE A 545 -8.91 -0.66 -9.63
CA PHE A 545 -10.07 -1.09 -10.38
C PHE A 545 -10.89 -2.01 -9.49
N THR A 546 -12.15 -2.19 -9.85
CA THR A 546 -13.01 -3.19 -9.23
C THR A 546 -13.36 -4.25 -10.25
N GLU A 547 -13.05 -5.51 -9.95
CA GLU A 547 -13.52 -6.66 -10.70
C GLU A 547 -14.87 -7.14 -10.14
N TYR A 548 -15.88 -7.23 -11.01
CA TYR A 548 -17.18 -7.83 -10.69
C TYR A 548 -17.76 -8.51 -11.93
N GLN A 549 -18.15 -9.78 -11.80
CA GLN A 549 -18.75 -10.57 -12.89
C GLN A 549 -17.95 -10.52 -14.21
N ASN A 550 -16.62 -10.65 -14.13
CA ASN A 550 -15.67 -10.55 -15.26
C ASN A 550 -15.62 -9.17 -15.95
N CYS A 551 -16.21 -8.15 -15.34
CA CYS A 551 -16.07 -6.76 -15.77
C CYS A 551 -15.10 -6.05 -14.82
N ILE A 552 -14.27 -5.19 -15.40
CA ILE A 552 -13.32 -4.35 -14.68
C ILE A 552 -13.83 -2.92 -14.75
N TYR A 553 -14.09 -2.32 -13.60
CA TYR A 553 -14.56 -0.95 -13.44
C TYR A 553 -13.45 -0.10 -12.83
N TYR A 554 -13.47 1.19 -13.13
CA TYR A 554 -12.56 2.15 -12.55
C TYR A 554 -13.02 2.58 -11.14
N GLY A 555 -12.19 2.41 -10.11
CA GLY A 555 -12.53 2.78 -8.73
C GLY A 555 -13.58 1.89 -8.08
N ILE A 556 -14.37 2.46 -7.13
CA ILE A 556 -15.50 1.75 -6.49
C ILE A 556 -16.59 1.46 -7.52
N GLU A 557 -16.97 0.19 -7.58
CA GLU A 557 -18.11 -0.30 -8.35
C GLU A 557 -19.35 0.58 -8.21
N ARG A 558 -20.12 0.72 -9.30
CA ARG A 558 -21.59 0.77 -9.32
C ARG A 558 -22.06 1.14 -10.71
N ASN A 559 -22.83 0.25 -11.36
CA ASN A 559 -23.91 0.44 -12.35
C ASN A 559 -23.82 1.58 -13.39
N ASP A 560 -22.69 2.27 -13.51
CA ASP A 560 -22.45 3.38 -14.39
C ASP A 560 -21.61 2.84 -15.56
N PRO A 561 -22.20 2.69 -16.74
CA PRO A 561 -21.46 2.24 -17.91
C PRO A 561 -20.23 3.10 -18.21
N SER A 562 -20.18 4.35 -17.72
CA SER A 562 -19.03 5.26 -17.91
C SER A 562 -17.83 4.94 -17.03
N SER A 563 -17.97 4.09 -16.00
CA SER A 563 -16.85 3.59 -15.19
C SER A 563 -16.35 2.23 -15.65
N LEU A 564 -17.03 1.55 -16.59
CA LEU A 564 -16.57 0.29 -17.15
C LEU A 564 -15.27 0.53 -17.94
N VAL A 565 -14.20 -0.12 -17.50
CA VAL A 565 -12.89 -0.05 -18.15
C VAL A 565 -12.77 -1.18 -19.12
N GLY A 566 -13.20 -2.40 -18.77
CA GLY A 566 -13.05 -3.52 -19.67
C GLY A 566 -13.80 -4.77 -19.25
N LYS A 567 -13.77 -5.77 -20.13
CA LYS A 567 -14.32 -7.10 -19.87
C LYS A 567 -13.24 -8.14 -20.08
N ARG A 568 -13.04 -9.00 -19.07
CA ARG A 568 -12.15 -10.16 -19.13
C ARG A 568 -12.75 -11.16 -20.12
N THR A 569 -11.95 -11.59 -21.09
CA THR A 569 -12.37 -12.63 -22.03
C THR A 569 -12.32 -13.96 -21.30
N MET A 570 -13.44 -14.68 -21.20
CA MET A 570 -13.40 -16.04 -20.65
C MET A 570 -12.96 -16.97 -21.77
N THR A 571 -11.71 -17.45 -21.68
CA THR A 571 -11.12 -18.43 -22.59
C THR A 571 -11.49 -19.86 -22.20
#